data_AF-A0A9P6BDF3-F1
#
_entry.id   AF-A0A9P6BDF3-F1
#
_cell.length_a   1.000
_cell.length_b   1.000
_cell.length_c   1.000
_cell.angle_alpha   90.00
_cell.angle_beta   90.00
_cell.angle_gamma   90.00
#
_symmetry.space_group_name_H-M   'P 1'
#
loop_
_entity.id
_entity.type
_entity.pdbx_description
1 polymer ?
#
loop_
_entity_poly.entity_id
_entity_poly.type
_entity_poly.pdbx_seq_one_letter_code
_entity_poly.pdbx_strand_id
1 'polypeptide(L)' 'KWKLFLSSHQKAILFIDAWSVHQLDEFMGWMKQNYPYIKVTFVPAGCTGKLQPADVGLQCVIKH' A
#
# COMPACT_ATOMS: atom_id res chain seq x y z
N LYS A 1 -11.48 10.42 -19.29
CA LYS A 1 -10.43 10.17 -18.27
C LYS A 1 -10.93 10.72 -16.93
N TRP A 2 -11.19 9.85 -15.95
CA TRP A 2 -11.61 10.30 -14.62
C TRP A 2 -10.39 10.86 -13.89
N LYS A 3 -10.42 12.15 -13.57
CA LYS A 3 -9.38 12.81 -12.78
C LYS A 3 -10.02 13.16 -11.45
N LEU A 4 -9.56 12.51 -10.39
CA LEU A 4 -9.93 12.90 -9.03
C LEU A 4 -9.40 14.33 -8.84
N PHE A 5 -10.27 15.29 -8.50
CA PHE A 5 -9.94 16.70 -8.30
C PHE A 5 -9.18 16.92 -6.98
N LEU A 6 -8.11 16.16 -6.78
CA LEU A 6 -7.30 16.19 -5.57
C LEU A 6 -6.29 17.33 -5.64
N SER A 7 -5.96 17.86 -4.47
CA SER A 7 -4.90 18.87 -4.33
C SER A 7 -3.56 18.32 -4.83
N SER A 8 -2.74 19.19 -5.43
CA SER A 8 -1.35 18.87 -5.79
C SER A 8 -0.47 18.51 -4.60
N HIS A 9 -0.91 18.86 -3.38
CA HIS A 9 -0.22 18.55 -2.13
C HIS A 9 -0.79 17.31 -1.42
N GLN A 10 -1.78 16.64 -2.01
CA GLN A 10 -2.41 15.46 -1.42
C GLN A 10 -1.35 14.39 -1.14
N LYS A 11 -1.30 13.94 0.11
CA LYS A 11 -0.51 12.78 0.52
C LYS A 11 -1.38 11.53 0.50
N ALA A 12 -0.74 10.38 0.33
CA ALA A 12 -1.39 9.08 0.41
C ALA A 12 -0.57 8.13 1.27
N ILE A 13 -1.24 7.10 1.80
CA ILE A 13 -0.60 5.98 2.48
C ILE A 13 -0.79 4.76 1.60
N LEU A 14 0.31 4.09 1.26
CA LEU A 14 0.26 2.74 0.71
C LEU A 14 0.42 1.77 1.87
N PHE A 15 -0.69 1.15 2.28
CA PHE A 15 -0.70 0.14 3.33
C PHE A 15 -0.63 -1.26 2.71
N ILE A 16 0.52 -1.91 2.83
CA ILE A 16 0.86 -3.14 2.09
C ILE A 16 1.41 -4.22 3.03
N ASP A 17 1.28 -5.49 2.65
CA ASP A 17 1.89 -6.58 3.42
C ASP A 17 3.42 -6.47 3.46
N ALA A 18 4.00 -7.02 4.52
CA ALA A 18 5.44 -7.07 4.72
C ALA A 18 6.10 -8.25 3.96
N TRP A 19 5.79 -8.43 2.67
CA TRP A 19 6.51 -9.40 1.84
C TRP A 19 7.92 -8.92 1.50
N SER A 20 8.86 -9.85 1.33
CA SER A 20 10.29 -9.55 1.17
C SER A 20 10.58 -8.59 0.02
N VAL A 21 9.88 -8.75 -1.11
CA VAL A 21 10.03 -7.88 -2.29
C VAL A 21 9.65 -6.42 -2.00
N HIS A 22 8.68 -6.16 -1.12
CA HIS A 22 8.28 -4.81 -0.73
C HIS A 22 9.23 -4.18 0.30
N GLN A 23 10.08 -4.99 0.94
CA GLN A 23 11.07 -4.53 1.91
C GLN A 23 12.44 -4.27 1.28
N LEU A 24 12.62 -4.60 0.00
CA LEU A 24 13.88 -4.36 -0.71
C LEU A 24 14.11 -2.85 -0.90
N ASP A 25 15.37 -2.45 -0.75
CA ASP A 25 15.80 -1.07 -0.98
C ASP A 25 15.51 -0.59 -2.40
N GLU A 26 15.54 -1.51 -3.37
CA GLU A 26 15.18 -1.21 -4.77
C GLU A 26 13.73 -0.71 -4.87
N PHE A 27 12.78 -1.43 -4.25
CA PHE A 27 11.37 -1.02 -4.23
C PHE A 27 11.17 0.28 -3.45
N MET A 28 11.74 0.37 -2.24
CA MET A 28 11.59 1.55 -1.38
C MET A 28 12.22 2.80 -2.02
N GLY A 29 13.36 2.64 -2.68
CA GLY A 29 14.04 3.69 -3.45
C GLY A 29 13.21 4.14 -4.64
N TRP A 30 12.69 3.19 -5.42
CA TRP A 30 11.81 3.49 -6.55
C TRP A 30 10.54 4.24 -6.11
N MET A 31 9.91 3.82 -5.01
CA MET A 31 8.74 4.50 -4.44
C MET A 31 9.05 5.94 -4.03
N LYS A 32 10.20 6.15 -3.37
CA LYS A 32 10.63 7.49 -2.96
C LYS A 32 10.92 8.41 -4.16
N GLN A 33 11.51 7.87 -5.21
CA GLN A 33 11.88 8.64 -6.41
C GLN A 33 10.65 8.99 -7.28
N ASN A 34 9.75 8.02 -7.50
CA ASN A 34 8.64 8.17 -8.44
C ASN A 34 7.33 8.64 -7.78
N TYR A 35 7.16 8.37 -6.49
CA TYR A 35 5.90 8.65 -5.76
C TYR A 35 6.16 9.29 -4.38
N PRO A 36 6.84 10.45 -4.30
CA PRO A 36 7.24 11.09 -3.03
C PRO A 36 6.06 11.59 -2.17
N TYR A 37 4.84 11.58 -2.70
CA TYR A 37 3.62 11.91 -1.96
C TYR A 37 2.99 10.69 -1.26
N ILE A 38 3.47 9.49 -1.55
CA ILE A 38 2.99 8.24 -0.95
C ILE A 38 3.94 7.82 0.17
N LYS A 39 3.39 7.61 1.37
CA LYS A 39 4.09 6.99 2.49
C LYS A 39 3.78 5.50 2.52
N VAL A 40 4.79 4.65 2.33
CA VAL A 40 4.65 3.20 2.46
C VAL A 40 4.58 2.85 3.94
N THR A 41 3.57 2.06 4.32
CA THR A 41 3.37 1.54 5.68
C THR A 41 3.08 0.05 5.59
N PHE A 42 3.83 -0.75 6.35
CA PHE A 42 3.66 -2.19 6.31
C PHE A 42 2.61 -2.66 7.32
N VAL A 43 1.83 -3.66 6.91
CA VAL A 43 1.03 -4.46 7.84
C VAL A 43 2.01 -5.25 8.72
N PRO A 44 1.80 -5.31 10.05
CA PRO A 44 2.62 -6.17 10.91
C PRO A 44 2.69 -7.61 10.39
N ALA A 45 3.87 -8.22 10.47
CA ALA A 45 4.08 -9.56 9.95
C ALA A 45 3.06 -10.57 10.55
N GLY A 46 2.52 -11.44 9.69
CA GLY A 46 1.48 -12.40 10.08
C GLY A 46 0.10 -11.79 10.37
N CYS A 47 -0.08 -10.48 10.19
CA CYS A 47 -1.35 -9.79 10.46
C CYS A 47 -2.12 -9.39 9.19
N THR A 48 -1.71 -9.81 7.99
CA THR A 48 -2.38 -9.46 6.72
C THR A 48 -3.87 -9.76 6.78
N GLY A 49 -4.27 -11.01 7.06
CA GLY A 49 -5.68 -11.39 7.15
C GLY A 49 -6.43 -10.95 8.40
N LYS A 50 -5.84 -10.06 9.20
CA LYS A 50 -6.49 -9.46 10.37
C LYS A 50 -6.56 -7.94 10.28
N LEU A 51 -5.54 -7.32 9.69
CA LEU A 51 -5.34 -5.88 9.73
C LEU A 51 -5.33 -5.24 8.34
N GLN A 52 -5.06 -5.98 7.26
CA GLN A 52 -5.06 -5.39 5.92
C GLN A 52 -6.52 -5.22 5.46
N PRO A 53 -7.01 -3.98 5.21
CA PRO A 53 -8.39 -3.77 4.81
C PRO A 53 -8.72 -4.43 3.47
N ALA A 54 -7.76 -4.50 2.56
CA ALA A 54 -7.91 -5.19 1.29
C ALA A 54 -8.09 -6.70 1.48
N ASP A 55 -7.33 -7.32 2.39
CA ASP A 55 -7.50 -8.74 2.68
C ASP A 55 -8.84 -8.98 3.38
N VAL A 56 -9.07 -8.35 4.54
CA VAL A 56 -10.25 -8.60 5.39
C VAL A 56 -11.55 -8.18 4.72
N GLY A 57 -11.57 -7.03 4.05
CA GLY A 57 -12.81 -6.40 3.57
C GLY A 57 -13.17 -6.71 2.11
N LEU A 58 -12.20 -7.11 1.29
CA LEU A 58 -12.44 -7.40 -0.13
C LEU A 58 -12.10 -8.84 -0.46
N GLN A 59 -10.85 -9.23 -0.22
CA GLN A 59 -10.36 -10.51 -0.70
C GLN A 59 -10.95 -11.69 0.09
N CYS A 60 -10.97 -11.65 1.42
CA CYS A 60 -11.53 -12.70 2.27
C CYS A 60 -13.00 -13.01 1.93
N VAL A 61 -13.76 -12.02 1.47
CA VAL A 61 -15.17 -12.18 1.08
C VAL A 61 -15.31 -12.90 -0.26
N ILE A 62 -14.34 -12.75 -1.16
CA ILE A 62 -14.44 -13.19 -2.56
C ILE A 62 -13.62 -14.47 -2.84
N LYS A 63 -12.56 -14.72 -2.07
CA LYS A 63 -11.71 -15.92 -2.17
C LYS A 63 -12.56 -17.18 -1.91
N HIS A 64 -12.81 -17.97 -2.95
CA HIS A 64 -13.44 -19.31 -2.92
C HIS A 64 -12.48 -20.33 -3.53
#